data_AF-A0A428J3N0-F1
#
_entry.id   AF-A0A428J3N0-F1
#
_cell.length_a   1.000
_cell.length_b   1.000
_cell.length_c   1.000
_cell.angle_alpha   90.00
_cell.angle_beta   90.00
_cell.angle_gamma   90.00
#
_symmetry.space_group_name_H-M   'P 1'
#
loop_
_entity.id
_entity.type
_entity.pdbx_description
1 polymer ?
#
loop_
_entity_poly.entity_id
_entity_poly.type
_entity_poly.pdbx_seq_one_letter_code
_entity_poly.pdbx_strand_id
1 'polypeptide(L)'
;MLKKINHKWLLIVLGLYVLLAGILYIPILPLYVVGKVREAEIVLWGYVSVIGGLVTVIGALCLTSIKKHDVLKVFHFIGLLGCMFIILGQIPPILLWVVFPIGASWPLFIHITLSAFAAFTFSSLLRNIVTTDSAIRFTKKNWLVAVGSVLAVIMSLVGYNMYLNTTWVKSTYPENGQINVPLHTTIEVNWREDNYNSMGMSVDYADKSNSIQGMTSGSNSGMVFVPDLLEPGKEVVVKVRAGFRSHTFRFTTAENTVSKVDLYRAVLKHYFRAPQSDTLSPELVIINTDYIDVPEDDQLEVGKGLLAYTPNVAVGSEKSGYQRLSVYTDIIGKEDTLVLTLKEQNKNVVIVESMRELHSKQPNINKYKVELNKGTWQVTSIQESSNRPWG
;
A
#
# COMPACT_ATOMS: atom_id res chain seq x y z
N MET A 1 -7.45 -51.68 -28.15
CA MET A 1 -8.72 -51.63 -27.40
C MET A 1 -8.47 -50.95 -26.06
N LEU A 2 -8.58 -49.61 -25.99
CA LEU A 2 -8.37 -48.86 -24.74
C LEU A 2 -9.59 -49.07 -23.84
N LYS A 3 -9.40 -49.60 -22.62
CA LYS A 3 -10.45 -49.73 -21.60
C LYS A 3 -11.15 -48.38 -21.42
N LYS A 4 -12.48 -48.40 -21.24
CA LYS A 4 -13.31 -47.21 -20.99
C LYS A 4 -12.77 -46.51 -19.72
N ILE A 5 -12.07 -45.40 -19.89
CA ILE A 5 -11.45 -44.66 -18.78
C ILE A 5 -12.56 -44.15 -17.86
N ASN A 6 -12.45 -44.42 -16.56
CA ASN A 6 -13.42 -43.94 -15.58
C ASN A 6 -13.09 -42.50 -15.19
N HIS A 7 -13.64 -41.55 -15.94
CA HIS A 7 -13.37 -40.10 -15.82
C HIS A 7 -13.69 -39.57 -14.41
N LYS A 8 -14.63 -40.21 -13.70
CA LYS A 8 -14.97 -39.90 -12.31
C LYS A 8 -13.74 -39.99 -11.41
N TRP A 9 -13.10 -41.16 -11.39
CA TRP A 9 -11.96 -41.41 -10.50
C TRP A 9 -10.76 -40.55 -10.87
N LEU A 10 -10.56 -40.35 -12.17
CA LEU A 10 -9.49 -39.52 -12.69
C LEU A 10 -9.64 -38.04 -12.25
N LEU A 11 -10.86 -37.49 -12.28
CA LEU A 11 -11.15 -36.14 -11.80
C LEU A 11 -11.09 -36.01 -10.27
N ILE A 12 -11.56 -37.01 -9.51
CA ILE A 12 -11.47 -36.98 -8.03
C ILE A 12 -10.00 -37.00 -7.59
N VAL A 13 -9.19 -37.89 -8.16
CA VAL A 13 -7.77 -38.02 -7.83
C VAL A 13 -7.02 -36.74 -8.23
N LEU A 14 -7.26 -36.21 -9.43
CA LEU A 14 -6.67 -34.94 -9.86
C LEU A 14 -7.06 -33.78 -8.93
N GLY A 15 -8.36 -33.67 -8.60
CA GLY A 15 -8.88 -32.60 -7.76
C GLY A 15 -8.32 -32.64 -6.33
N LEU A 16 -8.25 -33.82 -5.71
CA LEU A 16 -7.65 -34.01 -4.39
C LEU A 16 -6.14 -33.72 -4.39
N TYR A 17 -5.42 -34.17 -5.43
CA TYR A 17 -3.99 -33.95 -5.56
C TYR A 17 -3.66 -32.46 -5.74
N VAL A 18 -4.49 -31.74 -6.49
CA VAL A 18 -4.40 -30.27 -6.64
C VAL A 18 -4.77 -29.53 -5.37
N LEU A 19 -5.79 -29.99 -4.62
CA LEU A 19 -6.15 -29.38 -3.33
C LEU A 19 -5.00 -29.46 -2.35
N LEU A 20 -4.38 -30.64 -2.23
CA LEU A 20 -3.21 -30.84 -1.39
C LEU A 20 -2.05 -29.96 -1.84
N ALA A 21 -1.76 -29.89 -3.15
CA ALA A 21 -0.72 -29.02 -3.67
C ALA A 21 -1.02 -27.52 -3.45
N GLY A 22 -2.27 -27.10 -3.61
CA GLY A 22 -2.72 -25.72 -3.41
C GLY A 22 -2.62 -25.26 -1.95
N ILE A 23 -2.93 -26.14 -1.00
CA ILE A 23 -2.79 -25.87 0.45
C ILE A 23 -1.32 -25.62 0.82
N LEU A 24 -0.36 -26.30 0.15
CA LEU A 24 1.08 -26.09 0.38
C LEU A 24 1.58 -24.70 -0.06
N TYR A 25 0.78 -23.94 -0.81
CA TYR A 25 1.07 -22.54 -1.18
C TYR A 25 0.44 -21.51 -0.25
N ILE A 26 -0.52 -21.92 0.59
CA ILE A 26 -1.17 -21.03 1.56
C ILE A 26 -0.26 -20.98 2.81
N PRO A 27 0.00 -19.81 3.42
CA PRO A 27 1.16 -19.56 4.29
C PRO A 27 1.19 -20.34 5.63
N ILE A 28 0.26 -21.27 5.85
CA ILE A 28 0.22 -22.11 7.05
C ILE A 28 1.40 -23.11 7.08
N LEU A 29 1.97 -23.45 5.90
CA LEU A 29 3.16 -24.30 5.75
C LEU A 29 4.08 -23.76 4.64
N PRO A 30 5.05 -22.86 4.93
CA PRO A 30 5.86 -22.22 3.91
C PRO A 30 6.99 -23.15 3.43
N LEU A 31 6.65 -24.20 2.69
CA LEU A 31 7.64 -25.00 1.95
C LEU A 31 8.13 -24.28 0.67
N TYR A 32 7.46 -23.19 0.28
CA TYR A 32 7.76 -22.40 -0.91
C TYR A 32 8.14 -20.95 -0.55
N VAL A 33 9.33 -20.74 0.01
CA VAL A 33 9.95 -19.41 -0.02
C VAL A 33 10.75 -19.33 -1.31
N VAL A 34 10.23 -18.64 -2.33
CA VAL A 34 10.92 -18.55 -3.61
C VAL A 34 11.21 -17.10 -4.03
N GLY A 35 12.45 -16.68 -3.76
CA GLY A 35 13.08 -15.50 -4.36
C GLY A 35 12.35 -14.17 -4.13
N LYS A 36 12.35 -13.31 -5.16
CA LYS A 36 11.78 -11.94 -5.15
C LYS A 36 10.27 -11.89 -5.43
N VAL A 37 9.57 -13.02 -5.48
CA VAL A 37 8.14 -13.06 -5.74
C VAL A 37 7.39 -12.58 -4.51
N ARG A 38 6.37 -11.75 -4.71
CA ARG A 38 5.59 -11.21 -3.58
C ARG A 38 4.76 -12.34 -2.98
N GLU A 39 4.69 -12.41 -1.66
CA GLU A 39 3.89 -13.42 -0.93
C GLU A 39 2.43 -13.46 -1.43
N ALA A 40 1.86 -12.29 -1.76
CA ALA A 40 0.52 -12.17 -2.34
C ALA A 40 0.34 -12.91 -3.67
N GLU A 41 1.39 -13.01 -4.50
CA GLU A 41 1.35 -13.72 -5.79
C GLU A 41 1.35 -15.25 -5.57
N ILE A 42 2.14 -15.72 -4.60
CA ILE A 42 2.21 -17.14 -4.21
C ILE A 42 0.85 -17.59 -3.63
N VAL A 43 0.27 -16.76 -2.75
CA VAL A 43 -1.06 -17.00 -2.17
C VAL A 43 -2.14 -17.06 -3.24
N LEU A 44 -2.07 -16.20 -4.27
CA LEU A 44 -3.00 -16.25 -5.40
C LEU A 44 -2.91 -17.58 -6.16
N TRP A 45 -1.70 -18.10 -6.39
CA TRP A 45 -1.52 -19.42 -7.03
C TRP A 45 -2.11 -20.56 -6.19
N GLY A 46 -1.95 -20.47 -4.86
CA GLY A 46 -2.58 -21.37 -3.91
C GLY A 46 -4.10 -21.35 -4.02
N TYR A 47 -4.71 -20.16 -3.99
CA TYR A 47 -6.17 -20.02 -4.14
C TYR A 47 -6.69 -20.53 -5.48
N VAL A 48 -6.03 -20.21 -6.59
CA VAL A 48 -6.42 -20.71 -7.92
C VAL A 48 -6.36 -22.25 -7.98
N SER A 49 -5.32 -22.84 -7.38
CA SER A 49 -5.18 -24.30 -7.30
C SER A 49 -6.27 -24.92 -6.42
N VAL A 50 -6.52 -24.38 -5.22
CA VAL A 50 -7.56 -24.88 -4.31
C VAL A 50 -8.96 -24.77 -4.93
N ILE A 51 -9.30 -23.63 -5.52
CA ILE A 51 -10.60 -23.44 -6.19
C ILE A 51 -10.72 -24.41 -7.38
N GLY A 52 -9.68 -24.54 -8.21
CA GLY A 52 -9.65 -25.48 -9.33
C GLY A 52 -9.83 -26.93 -8.87
N GLY A 53 -9.18 -27.33 -7.78
CA GLY A 53 -9.32 -28.65 -7.16
C GLY A 53 -10.73 -28.90 -6.62
N LEU A 54 -11.31 -27.95 -5.86
CA LEU A 54 -12.68 -28.03 -5.35
C LEU A 54 -13.71 -28.18 -6.48
N VAL A 55 -13.61 -27.33 -7.51
CA VAL A 55 -14.50 -27.36 -8.68
C VAL A 55 -14.39 -28.71 -9.41
N THR A 56 -13.19 -29.26 -9.51
CA THR A 56 -12.94 -30.57 -10.14
C THR A 56 -13.54 -31.72 -9.32
N VAL A 57 -13.40 -31.71 -8.00
CA VAL A 57 -13.98 -32.73 -7.10
C VAL A 57 -15.51 -32.66 -7.11
N ILE A 58 -16.09 -31.46 -6.95
CA ILE A 58 -17.54 -31.25 -6.96
C ILE A 58 -18.11 -31.70 -8.31
N GLY A 59 -17.47 -31.30 -9.42
CA GLY A 59 -17.84 -31.75 -10.75
C GLY A 59 -17.85 -33.28 -10.87
N ALA A 60 -16.81 -33.94 -10.38
CA ALA A 60 -16.69 -35.39 -10.41
C ALA A 60 -17.73 -36.13 -9.53
N LEU A 61 -18.05 -35.58 -8.35
CA LEU A 61 -19.09 -36.13 -7.48
C LEU A 61 -20.47 -35.97 -8.11
N CYS A 62 -20.78 -34.82 -8.71
CA CYS A 62 -22.05 -34.59 -9.39
C CYS A 62 -22.25 -35.46 -10.65
N LEU A 63 -21.17 -35.85 -11.34
CA LEU A 63 -21.23 -36.82 -12.45
C LEU A 63 -21.83 -38.19 -12.01
N THR A 64 -21.79 -38.54 -10.72
CA THR A 64 -22.29 -39.84 -10.23
C THR A 64 -23.80 -39.92 -10.05
N SER A 65 -24.45 -38.77 -9.88
CA SER A 65 -25.84 -38.72 -9.40
C SER A 65 -26.86 -38.37 -10.49
N ILE A 66 -26.40 -38.14 -11.73
CA ILE A 66 -27.20 -37.45 -12.73
C ILE A 66 -27.29 -38.27 -14.03
N LYS A 67 -28.52 -38.68 -14.36
CA LYS A 67 -28.84 -39.44 -15.58
C LYS A 67 -29.19 -38.55 -16.78
N LYS A 68 -29.41 -37.24 -16.57
CA LYS A 68 -29.80 -36.29 -17.63
C LYS A 68 -28.56 -35.86 -18.44
N HIS A 69 -28.58 -36.11 -19.75
CA HIS A 69 -27.47 -35.82 -20.66
C HIS A 69 -27.04 -34.34 -20.68
N ASP A 70 -27.99 -33.40 -20.60
CA ASP A 70 -27.65 -31.97 -20.65
C ASP A 70 -26.95 -31.48 -19.38
N VAL A 71 -27.30 -32.06 -18.23
CA VAL A 71 -26.62 -31.73 -16.97
C VAL A 71 -25.22 -32.37 -16.94
N LEU A 72 -25.07 -33.57 -17.52
CA LEU A 72 -23.77 -34.23 -17.69
C LEU A 72 -22.80 -33.39 -18.54
N LYS A 73 -23.32 -32.70 -19.58
CA LYS A 73 -22.55 -31.75 -20.42
C LYS A 73 -22.01 -30.58 -19.61
N VAL A 74 -22.83 -30.00 -18.73
CA VAL A 74 -22.43 -28.88 -17.85
C VAL A 74 -21.30 -29.32 -16.92
N PHE A 75 -21.42 -30.47 -16.27
CA PHE A 75 -20.36 -30.96 -15.36
C PHE A 75 -19.06 -31.34 -16.07
N HIS A 76 -19.13 -31.87 -17.30
CA HIS A 76 -17.92 -32.10 -18.11
C HIS A 76 -17.23 -30.78 -18.47
N PHE A 77 -17.99 -29.73 -18.77
CA PHE A 77 -17.44 -28.41 -19.04
C PHE A 77 -16.82 -27.76 -17.79
N ILE A 78 -17.48 -27.87 -16.63
CA ILE A 78 -16.93 -27.43 -15.35
C ILE A 78 -15.61 -28.16 -15.03
N GLY A 79 -15.56 -29.49 -15.24
CA GLY A 79 -14.33 -30.26 -15.07
C GLY A 79 -13.21 -29.84 -16.03
N LEU A 80 -13.57 -29.45 -17.27
CA LEU A 80 -12.62 -28.92 -18.25
C LEU A 80 -12.05 -27.56 -17.80
N LEU A 81 -12.90 -26.67 -17.27
CA LEU A 81 -12.44 -25.41 -16.68
C LEU A 81 -11.55 -25.63 -15.45
N GLY A 82 -11.91 -26.59 -14.58
CA GLY A 82 -11.08 -26.99 -13.45
C GLY A 82 -9.68 -27.43 -13.88
N CYS A 83 -9.58 -28.31 -14.88
CA CYS A 83 -8.30 -28.74 -15.45
C CYS A 83 -7.50 -27.57 -16.06
N MET A 84 -8.18 -26.63 -16.73
CA MET A 84 -7.53 -25.44 -17.28
C MET A 84 -6.94 -24.55 -16.18
N PHE A 85 -7.68 -24.29 -15.10
CA PHE A 85 -7.18 -23.53 -13.94
C PHE A 85 -6.01 -24.22 -13.25
N ILE A 86 -6.06 -25.55 -13.15
CA ILE A 86 -4.93 -26.34 -12.61
C ILE A 86 -3.69 -26.09 -13.45
N ILE A 87 -3.76 -26.28 -14.78
CA ILE A 87 -2.63 -26.08 -15.69
C ILE A 87 -2.09 -24.66 -15.56
N LEU A 88 -2.97 -23.65 -15.59
CA LEU A 88 -2.57 -22.24 -15.44
C LEU A 88 -1.91 -21.95 -14.10
N GLY A 89 -2.40 -22.55 -13.00
CA GLY A 89 -1.81 -22.41 -11.67
C GLY A 89 -0.44 -23.06 -11.52
N GLN A 90 -0.12 -24.08 -12.32
CA GLN A 90 1.20 -24.75 -12.28
C GLN A 90 2.26 -24.06 -13.16
N ILE A 91 1.88 -23.25 -14.16
CA ILE A 91 2.84 -22.59 -15.07
C ILE A 91 3.82 -21.66 -14.32
N PRO A 92 3.37 -20.72 -13.46
CA PRO A 92 4.30 -19.81 -12.78
C PRO A 92 5.30 -20.55 -11.88
N PRO A 93 4.90 -21.53 -11.03
CA PRO A 93 5.85 -22.35 -10.28
C PRO A 93 6.88 -23.07 -11.17
N ILE A 94 6.46 -23.67 -12.29
CA ILE A 94 7.37 -24.36 -13.21
C ILE A 94 8.39 -23.39 -13.80
N LEU A 95 7.93 -22.26 -14.36
CA LEU A 95 8.81 -21.25 -14.94
C LEU A 95 9.81 -20.73 -13.92
N LEU A 96 9.34 -20.46 -12.71
CA LEU A 96 10.17 -19.91 -11.66
C LEU A 96 11.27 -20.90 -11.21
N TRP A 97 10.95 -22.19 -11.08
CA TRP A 97 11.93 -23.23 -10.76
C TRP A 97 12.94 -23.49 -11.90
N VAL A 98 12.53 -23.30 -13.16
CA VAL A 98 13.43 -23.38 -14.32
C VAL A 98 14.41 -22.21 -14.34
N VAL A 99 13.96 -21.00 -14.00
CA VAL A 99 14.81 -19.79 -13.98
C VAL A 99 15.70 -19.75 -12.74
N PHE A 100 15.21 -20.22 -11.59
CA PHE A 100 15.93 -20.22 -10.31
C PHE A 100 15.99 -21.62 -9.70
N PRO A 101 16.90 -22.50 -10.15
CA PRO A 101 17.01 -23.85 -9.62
C PRO A 101 17.62 -23.84 -8.21
N ILE A 102 16.80 -24.01 -7.17
CA ILE A 102 17.26 -24.05 -5.78
C ILE A 102 17.38 -25.50 -5.30
N GLY A 103 18.48 -26.17 -5.64
CA GLY A 103 19.01 -27.40 -4.99
C GLY A 103 18.18 -28.69 -5.01
N ALA A 104 16.86 -28.63 -5.00
CA ALA A 104 15.96 -29.78 -4.93
C ALA A 104 14.98 -29.77 -6.11
N SER A 105 15.04 -30.78 -6.97
CA SER A 105 14.18 -30.89 -8.17
C SER A 105 12.81 -31.54 -7.90
N TRP A 106 12.58 -32.07 -6.70
CA TRP A 106 11.34 -32.77 -6.35
C TRP A 106 10.09 -31.87 -6.37
N PRO A 107 10.11 -30.57 -5.99
CA PRO A 107 8.94 -29.70 -6.08
C PRO A 107 8.56 -29.45 -7.55
N LEU A 108 9.55 -29.25 -8.42
CA LEU A 108 9.34 -29.11 -9.86
C LEU A 108 8.68 -30.37 -10.45
N PHE A 109 9.12 -31.56 -10.01
CA PHE A 109 8.51 -32.83 -10.43
C PHE A 109 7.01 -32.92 -10.06
N ILE A 110 6.62 -32.43 -8.89
CA ILE A 110 5.20 -32.37 -8.49
C ILE A 110 4.39 -31.48 -9.45
N HIS A 111 4.88 -30.30 -9.80
CA HIS A 111 4.16 -29.40 -10.72
C HIS A 111 4.08 -29.94 -12.15
N ILE A 112 5.15 -30.58 -12.63
CA ILE A 112 5.16 -31.21 -13.96
C ILE A 112 4.17 -32.38 -14.00
N THR A 113 4.17 -33.25 -12.98
CA THR A 113 3.25 -34.40 -12.92
C THR A 113 1.79 -33.95 -12.79
N LEU A 114 1.51 -32.93 -11.97
CA LEU A 114 0.19 -32.28 -11.88
C LEU A 114 -0.27 -31.73 -13.23
N SER A 115 0.60 -30.99 -13.91
CA SER A 115 0.29 -30.37 -15.21
C SER A 115 0.04 -31.44 -16.28
N ALA A 116 0.87 -32.48 -16.33
CA ALA A 116 0.72 -33.58 -17.28
C ALA A 116 -0.59 -34.36 -17.03
N PHE A 117 -0.92 -34.63 -15.76
CA PHE A 117 -2.15 -35.33 -15.41
C PHE A 117 -3.40 -34.48 -15.70
N ALA A 118 -3.34 -33.17 -15.41
CA ALA A 118 -4.39 -32.22 -15.77
C ALA A 118 -4.57 -32.10 -17.29
N ALA A 119 -3.48 -32.02 -18.06
CA ALA A 119 -3.52 -31.95 -19.52
C ALA A 119 -4.09 -33.23 -20.15
N PHE A 120 -3.73 -34.40 -19.61
CA PHE A 120 -4.31 -35.68 -20.03
C PHE A 120 -5.82 -35.73 -19.74
N THR A 121 -6.23 -35.32 -18.54
CA THR A 121 -7.63 -35.25 -18.13
C THR A 121 -8.43 -34.28 -19.01
N PHE A 122 -7.89 -33.09 -19.22
CA PHE A 122 -8.44 -32.06 -20.09
C PHE A 122 -8.65 -32.59 -21.51
N SER A 123 -7.63 -33.25 -22.08
CA SER A 123 -7.71 -33.83 -23.43
C SER A 123 -8.79 -34.92 -23.52
N SER A 124 -8.92 -35.76 -22.49
CA SER A 124 -9.94 -36.80 -22.42
C SER A 124 -11.37 -36.21 -22.34
N LEU A 125 -11.57 -35.20 -21.49
CA LEU A 125 -12.85 -34.49 -21.38
C LEU A 125 -13.21 -33.74 -22.66
N LEU A 126 -12.24 -33.01 -23.23
CA LEU A 126 -12.42 -32.27 -24.47
C LEU A 126 -12.79 -33.21 -25.61
N ARG A 127 -12.13 -34.36 -25.71
CA ARG A 127 -12.47 -35.39 -26.70
C ARG A 127 -13.92 -35.83 -26.56
N ASN A 128 -14.43 -36.07 -25.35
CA ASN A 128 -15.84 -36.45 -25.17
C ASN A 128 -16.82 -35.32 -25.52
N ILE A 129 -16.41 -34.06 -25.35
CA ILE A 129 -17.25 -32.90 -25.70
C ILE A 129 -17.26 -32.65 -27.22
N VAL A 130 -16.17 -32.94 -27.92
CA VAL A 130 -15.99 -32.62 -29.35
C VAL A 130 -16.42 -33.78 -30.27
N THR A 131 -16.13 -35.03 -29.89
CA THR A 131 -16.28 -36.20 -30.79
C THR A 131 -17.76 -36.48 -31.12
N THR A 132 -18.02 -36.85 -32.37
CA THR A 132 -19.36 -37.16 -32.91
C THR A 132 -20.06 -38.30 -32.19
N ASP A 133 -19.29 -39.29 -31.74
CA ASP A 133 -19.79 -40.56 -31.20
C ASP A 133 -20.08 -40.49 -29.70
N SER A 134 -19.98 -39.31 -29.11
CA SER A 134 -20.15 -39.08 -27.69
C SER A 134 -21.56 -38.58 -27.36
N ALA A 135 -22.21 -39.24 -26.40
CA ALA A 135 -23.52 -38.82 -25.87
C ALA A 135 -23.52 -37.45 -25.17
N ILE A 136 -22.33 -36.90 -24.90
CA ILE A 136 -22.13 -35.58 -24.28
C ILE A 136 -21.54 -34.54 -25.22
N ARG A 137 -21.62 -34.78 -26.53
CA ARG A 137 -21.16 -33.83 -27.55
C ARG A 137 -21.84 -32.47 -27.40
N PHE A 138 -21.05 -31.41 -27.56
CA PHE A 138 -21.56 -30.04 -27.61
C PHE A 138 -22.03 -29.68 -29.01
N THR A 139 -23.25 -29.11 -29.09
CA THR A 139 -23.73 -28.45 -30.30
C THR A 139 -23.08 -27.06 -30.44
N LYS A 140 -23.19 -26.42 -31.61
CA LYS A 140 -22.74 -25.02 -31.79
C LYS A 140 -23.34 -24.08 -30.74
N LYS A 141 -24.63 -24.25 -30.43
CA LYS A 141 -25.34 -23.49 -29.39
C LYS A 141 -24.70 -23.69 -28.01
N ASN A 142 -24.37 -24.93 -27.65
CA ASN A 142 -23.74 -25.24 -26.37
C ASN A 142 -22.37 -24.60 -26.25
N TRP A 143 -21.57 -24.61 -27.33
CA TRP A 143 -20.29 -23.92 -27.37
C TRP A 143 -20.42 -22.41 -27.19
N LEU A 144 -21.35 -21.77 -27.90
CA LEU A 144 -21.61 -20.34 -27.76
C LEU A 144 -22.00 -19.96 -26.33
N VAL A 145 -22.90 -20.73 -25.70
CA VAL A 145 -23.33 -20.49 -24.31
C VAL A 145 -22.15 -20.69 -23.34
N ALA A 146 -21.38 -21.77 -23.52
CA ALA A 146 -20.24 -22.10 -22.67
C ALA A 146 -19.15 -21.01 -22.73
N VAL A 147 -18.72 -20.62 -23.94
CA VAL A 147 -17.72 -19.57 -24.14
C VAL A 147 -18.25 -18.22 -23.68
N GLY A 148 -19.49 -17.87 -24.04
CA GLY A 148 -20.12 -16.63 -23.59
C GLY A 148 -20.21 -16.51 -22.07
N SER A 149 -20.50 -17.61 -21.36
CA SER A 149 -20.55 -17.65 -19.90
C SER A 149 -19.17 -17.42 -19.28
N VAL A 150 -18.13 -18.06 -19.83
CA VAL A 150 -16.74 -17.85 -19.36
C VAL A 150 -16.31 -16.40 -19.59
N LEU A 151 -16.59 -15.84 -20.77
CA LEU A 151 -16.27 -14.45 -21.07
C LEU A 151 -17.03 -13.49 -20.15
N ALA A 152 -18.30 -13.75 -19.85
CA ALA A 152 -19.08 -12.92 -18.93
C ALA A 152 -18.50 -12.91 -17.51
N VAL A 153 -18.06 -14.07 -17.00
CA VAL A 153 -17.40 -14.17 -15.69
C VAL A 153 -16.06 -13.43 -15.70
N ILE A 154 -15.23 -13.63 -16.74
CA ILE A 154 -13.95 -12.92 -16.88
C ILE A 154 -14.17 -11.41 -16.92
N MET A 155 -15.11 -10.94 -17.75
CA MET A 155 -15.44 -9.52 -17.86
C MET A 155 -15.97 -8.93 -16.55
N SER A 156 -16.76 -9.70 -15.79
CA SER A 156 -17.25 -9.28 -14.47
C SER A 156 -16.12 -9.16 -13.46
N LEU A 157 -15.20 -10.13 -13.44
CA LEU A 157 -14.02 -10.09 -12.56
C LEU A 157 -13.07 -8.95 -12.92
N VAL A 158 -12.80 -8.75 -14.22
CA VAL A 158 -11.99 -7.63 -14.71
C VAL A 158 -12.66 -6.30 -14.38
N GLY A 159 -13.95 -6.15 -14.64
CA GLY A 159 -14.72 -4.96 -14.33
C GLY A 159 -14.72 -4.65 -12.82
N TYR A 160 -14.91 -5.66 -11.98
CA TYR A 160 -14.81 -5.53 -10.52
C TYR A 160 -13.40 -5.11 -10.08
N ASN A 161 -12.36 -5.71 -10.64
CA ASN A 161 -10.98 -5.35 -10.33
C ASN A 161 -10.62 -3.92 -10.78
N MET A 162 -11.11 -3.49 -11.96
CA MET A 162 -10.96 -2.12 -12.44
C MET A 162 -11.68 -1.14 -11.53
N TYR A 163 -12.91 -1.46 -11.11
CA TYR A 163 -13.67 -0.66 -10.15
C TYR A 163 -12.88 -0.48 -8.85
N LEU A 164 -12.43 -1.57 -8.24
CA LEU A 164 -11.62 -1.51 -7.01
C LEU A 164 -10.32 -0.72 -7.18
N ASN A 165 -9.65 -0.82 -8.33
CA ASN A 165 -8.44 -0.04 -8.61
C ASN A 165 -8.71 1.48 -8.73
N THR A 166 -9.95 1.88 -9.05
CA THR A 166 -10.34 3.30 -9.10
C THR A 166 -10.87 3.84 -7.79
N THR A 167 -11.42 3.01 -6.90
CA THR A 167 -12.16 3.46 -5.72
C THR A 167 -11.46 3.19 -4.38
N TRP A 168 -10.27 2.60 -4.38
CA TRP A 168 -9.58 2.23 -3.14
C TRP A 168 -9.03 3.45 -2.37
N VAL A 169 -8.66 4.53 -3.07
CA VAL A 169 -8.30 5.82 -2.45
C VAL A 169 -9.59 6.54 -2.02
N LYS A 170 -9.67 6.92 -0.75
CA LYS A 170 -10.79 7.64 -0.16
C LYS A 170 -10.66 9.15 -0.40
N SER A 171 -9.49 9.71 -0.13
CA SER A 171 -9.19 11.12 -0.32
C SER A 171 -7.68 11.33 -0.49
N THR A 172 -7.31 12.41 -1.17
CA THR A 172 -5.93 12.90 -1.23
C THR A 172 -5.91 14.35 -0.78
N TYR A 173 -4.82 14.76 -0.14
CA TYR A 173 -4.50 16.16 0.06
C TYR A 173 -3.05 16.36 -0.38
N PRO A 174 -2.74 17.34 -1.24
CA PRO A 174 -3.67 18.09 -2.08
C PRO A 174 -4.61 17.22 -2.93
N GLU A 175 -5.73 17.81 -3.35
CA GLU A 175 -6.61 17.17 -4.31
C GLU A 175 -5.96 17.11 -5.70
N ASN A 176 -6.36 16.11 -6.50
CA ASN A 176 -5.87 16.00 -7.87
C ASN A 176 -6.29 17.22 -8.71
N GLY A 177 -5.30 17.91 -9.28
CA GLY A 177 -5.49 19.14 -10.06
C GLY A 177 -5.49 20.42 -9.22
N GLN A 178 -5.24 20.35 -7.91
CA GLN A 178 -5.18 21.54 -7.06
C GLN A 178 -4.00 22.44 -7.47
N ILE A 179 -4.24 23.74 -7.53
CA ILE A 179 -3.25 24.77 -7.86
C ILE A 179 -2.93 25.65 -6.65
N ASN A 180 -1.82 26.38 -6.71
CA ASN A 180 -1.34 27.26 -5.63
C ASN A 180 -1.15 26.53 -4.30
N VAL A 181 -0.72 25.27 -4.35
CA VAL A 181 -0.45 24.47 -3.16
C VAL A 181 0.76 25.06 -2.41
N PRO A 182 0.69 25.25 -1.08
CA PRO A 182 1.82 25.72 -0.29
C PRO A 182 3.10 24.90 -0.53
N LEU A 183 4.27 25.56 -0.58
CA LEU A 183 5.55 24.88 -0.84
C LEU A 183 5.93 23.86 0.23
N HIS A 184 5.33 24.01 1.40
CA HIS A 184 5.48 23.14 2.54
C HIS A 184 4.20 22.36 2.80
N THR A 185 3.34 22.09 1.83
CA THR A 185 2.15 21.27 2.11
C THR A 185 2.56 19.85 2.50
N THR A 186 1.84 19.24 3.44
CA THR A 186 1.92 17.80 3.69
C THR A 186 1.07 17.06 2.66
N ILE A 187 1.62 16.01 2.05
CA ILE A 187 0.91 15.17 1.10
C ILE A 187 0.29 14.01 1.86
N GLU A 188 -1.03 13.91 1.88
CA GLU A 188 -1.79 12.87 2.57
C GLU A 188 -2.59 12.04 1.57
N VAL A 189 -2.63 10.74 1.79
CA VAL A 189 -3.44 9.81 1.00
C VAL A 189 -4.14 8.86 1.94
N ASN A 190 -5.46 8.97 2.02
CA ASN A 190 -6.30 8.07 2.82
C ASN A 190 -6.98 7.07 1.89
N TRP A 191 -7.06 5.81 2.32
CA TRP A 191 -7.71 4.74 1.56
C TRP A 191 -8.87 4.12 2.33
N ARG A 192 -9.67 3.30 1.65
CA ARG A 192 -10.91 2.72 2.19
C ARG A 192 -10.75 1.38 2.91
N GLU A 193 -9.65 0.67 2.68
CA GLU A 193 -9.46 -0.71 3.18
C GLU A 193 -8.15 -0.85 3.98
N ASP A 194 -8.23 -1.57 5.10
CA ASP A 194 -7.18 -1.63 6.13
C ASP A 194 -6.08 -2.70 5.92
N ASN A 195 -6.06 -3.40 4.77
CA ASN A 195 -5.36 -4.70 4.67
C ASN A 195 -4.42 -4.85 3.45
N TYR A 196 -3.60 -3.84 3.13
CA TYR A 196 -2.57 -4.01 2.09
C TYR A 196 -1.18 -4.23 2.67
N ASN A 197 -0.66 -5.45 2.55
CA ASN A 197 0.66 -5.86 3.07
C ASN A 197 1.87 -5.24 2.33
N SER A 198 1.64 -4.34 1.37
CA SER A 198 2.73 -3.63 0.67
C SER A 198 2.23 -2.28 0.15
N MET A 199 2.55 -1.22 0.91
CA MET A 199 2.15 0.15 0.59
C MET A 199 3.39 1.01 0.37
N GLY A 200 3.30 1.91 -0.60
CA GLY A 200 4.37 2.85 -0.90
C GLY A 200 3.86 4.06 -1.65
N MET A 201 4.53 5.18 -1.45
CA MET A 201 4.26 6.44 -2.14
C MET A 201 5.56 6.95 -2.75
N SER A 202 5.51 7.39 -4.00
CA SER A 202 6.57 8.17 -4.62
C SER A 202 6.06 9.56 -4.95
N VAL A 203 6.90 10.56 -4.73
CA VAL A 203 6.60 11.97 -4.97
C VAL A 203 7.71 12.53 -5.82
N ASP A 204 7.36 12.96 -7.02
CA ASP A 204 8.31 13.36 -8.06
C ASP A 204 7.82 14.67 -8.72
N TYR A 205 8.72 15.49 -9.27
CA TYR A 205 8.30 16.61 -10.12
C TYR A 205 7.93 16.09 -11.52
N ALA A 206 6.94 16.70 -12.17
CA ALA A 206 6.52 16.28 -13.50
C ALA A 206 7.60 16.49 -14.59
N ASP A 207 8.47 17.49 -14.40
CA ASP A 207 9.51 17.90 -15.33
C ASP A 207 10.91 17.35 -15.00
N LYS A 208 11.06 16.62 -13.88
CA LYS A 208 12.36 16.07 -13.44
C LYS A 208 12.25 14.60 -13.05
N SER A 209 13.33 13.85 -13.28
CA SER A 209 13.43 12.45 -12.87
C SER A 209 13.80 12.26 -11.40
N ASN A 210 14.08 13.34 -10.66
CA ASN A 210 14.55 13.26 -9.29
C ASN A 210 13.37 13.28 -8.32
N SER A 211 13.33 12.29 -7.43
CA SER A 211 12.34 12.24 -6.37
C SER A 211 12.52 13.37 -5.36
N ILE A 212 11.39 13.90 -4.91
CA ILE A 212 11.34 14.94 -3.88
C ILE A 212 11.81 14.32 -2.55
N GLN A 213 12.73 14.98 -1.87
CA GLN A 213 13.22 14.55 -0.57
C GLN A 213 12.21 14.91 0.52
N GLY A 214 12.03 14.02 1.48
CA GLY A 214 11.11 14.20 2.58
C GLY A 214 10.99 12.96 3.45
N MET A 215 10.08 13.01 4.39
CA MET A 215 9.79 11.91 5.31
C MET A 215 8.44 11.29 5.00
N THR A 216 8.35 9.96 5.14
CA THR A 216 7.10 9.22 4.94
C THR A 216 6.67 8.57 6.24
N SER A 217 5.39 8.68 6.57
CA SER A 217 4.73 7.94 7.66
C SER A 217 3.50 7.23 7.10
N GLY A 218 3.13 6.08 7.67
CA GLY A 218 2.01 5.27 7.20
C GLY A 218 1.26 4.61 8.34
N SER A 219 -0.05 4.44 8.15
CA SER A 219 -0.94 3.70 9.04
C SER A 219 -1.75 2.68 8.23
N ASN A 220 -2.65 1.94 8.87
CA ASN A 220 -3.59 1.05 8.17
C ASN A 220 -4.60 1.81 7.31
N SER A 221 -4.81 3.11 7.54
CA SER A 221 -5.85 3.92 6.90
C SER A 221 -5.34 4.94 5.87
N GLY A 222 -4.02 5.16 5.82
CA GLY A 222 -3.43 6.14 4.92
C GLY A 222 -1.91 6.26 5.02
N MET A 223 -1.34 7.06 4.13
CA MET A 223 0.08 7.43 4.10
C MET A 223 0.23 8.95 4.02
N VAL A 224 1.26 9.44 4.68
CA VAL A 224 1.61 10.86 4.75
C VAL A 224 3.05 11.04 4.29
N PHE A 225 3.30 12.04 3.47
CA PHE A 225 4.62 12.47 3.04
C PHE A 225 4.81 13.95 3.33
N VAL A 226 5.87 14.24 4.07
CA VAL A 226 6.26 15.60 4.44
C VAL A 226 7.49 15.97 3.61
N PRO A 227 7.35 16.79 2.55
CA PRO A 227 8.49 17.24 1.74
C PRO A 227 9.37 18.19 2.55
N ASP A 228 10.68 18.13 2.29
CA ASP A 228 11.64 19.07 2.87
C ASP A 228 11.39 20.52 2.42
N LEU A 229 11.13 20.69 1.12
CA LEU A 229 10.71 21.93 0.46
C LEU A 229 10.29 21.58 -0.97
N LEU A 230 9.09 21.98 -1.37
CA LEU A 230 8.68 21.91 -2.78
C LEU A 230 9.19 23.13 -3.54
N GLU A 231 9.61 22.92 -4.78
CA GLU A 231 10.00 23.99 -5.68
C GLU A 231 8.77 24.84 -6.06
N PRO A 232 8.92 26.17 -6.13
CA PRO A 232 7.82 27.06 -6.47
C PRO A 232 7.37 26.93 -7.92
N GLY A 233 6.06 27.03 -8.14
CA GLY A 233 5.42 27.00 -9.47
C GLY A 233 5.60 25.69 -10.23
N LYS A 234 5.85 24.57 -9.53
CA LYS A 234 6.10 23.25 -10.12
C LYS A 234 4.90 22.33 -10.00
N GLU A 235 4.71 21.50 -11.03
CA GLU A 235 3.78 20.38 -10.96
C GLU A 235 4.46 19.20 -10.25
N VAL A 236 3.80 18.71 -9.22
CA VAL A 236 4.20 17.54 -8.44
C VAL A 236 3.29 16.37 -8.82
N VAL A 237 3.88 15.20 -9.04
CA VAL A 237 3.21 13.94 -9.34
C VAL A 237 3.39 13.00 -8.16
N VAL A 238 2.28 12.58 -7.58
CA VAL A 238 2.27 11.62 -6.47
C VAL A 238 1.73 10.30 -6.97
N LYS A 239 2.50 9.23 -6.80
CA LYS A 239 2.11 7.87 -7.17
C LYS A 239 2.10 6.98 -5.94
N VAL A 240 0.91 6.52 -5.57
CA VAL A 240 0.70 5.57 -4.47
C VAL A 240 0.48 4.18 -5.02
N ARG A 241 1.07 3.18 -4.37
CA ARG A 241 0.99 1.76 -4.74
C ARG A 241 0.57 0.95 -3.53
N ALA A 242 -0.39 0.05 -3.73
CA ALA A 242 -0.87 -0.91 -2.75
C ALA A 242 -1.00 -2.28 -3.43
N GLY A 243 0.00 -3.17 -3.25
CA GLY A 243 0.07 -4.44 -3.99
C GLY A 243 0.12 -4.24 -5.51
N PHE A 244 -0.94 -4.66 -6.21
CA PHE A 244 -1.11 -4.49 -7.67
C PHE A 244 -1.85 -3.20 -8.06
N ARG A 245 -2.42 -2.50 -7.07
CA ARG A 245 -3.17 -1.27 -7.32
C ARG A 245 -2.23 -0.08 -7.32
N SER A 246 -2.56 0.90 -8.14
CA SER A 246 -1.84 2.17 -8.17
C SER A 246 -2.78 3.33 -8.41
N HIS A 247 -2.53 4.43 -7.72
CA HIS A 247 -3.24 5.68 -7.89
C HIS A 247 -2.22 6.79 -8.11
N THR A 248 -2.51 7.67 -9.06
CA THR A 248 -1.65 8.82 -9.38
C THR A 248 -2.49 10.08 -9.36
N PHE A 249 -2.04 11.09 -8.64
CA PHE A 249 -2.62 12.43 -8.66
C PHE A 249 -1.51 13.48 -8.84
N ARG A 250 -1.92 14.67 -9.24
CA ARG A 250 -1.03 15.80 -9.54
C ARG A 250 -1.52 17.06 -8.86
N PHE A 251 -0.61 17.96 -8.52
CA PHE A 251 -0.96 19.30 -8.06
C PHE A 251 0.15 20.29 -8.43
N THR A 252 -0.16 21.58 -8.41
CA THR A 252 0.80 22.66 -8.73
C THR A 252 1.08 23.51 -7.50
N THR A 253 2.35 23.67 -7.18
CA THR A 253 2.80 24.48 -6.04
C THR A 253 2.64 25.98 -6.33
N ALA A 254 2.52 26.78 -5.26
CA ALA A 254 2.48 28.23 -5.33
C ALA A 254 3.79 28.80 -5.90
N GLU A 255 3.75 30.01 -6.47
CA GLU A 255 4.96 30.66 -7.00
C GLU A 255 5.88 31.22 -5.92
N ASN A 256 5.35 31.48 -4.72
CA ASN A 256 6.10 32.08 -3.61
C ASN A 256 5.70 31.43 -2.27
N THR A 257 6.62 31.41 -1.31
CA THR A 257 6.30 31.19 0.10
C THR A 257 5.66 32.46 0.65
N VAL A 258 4.36 32.43 0.94
CA VAL A 258 3.63 33.60 1.46
C VAL A 258 2.97 33.29 2.80
N SER A 259 3.11 32.06 3.31
CA SER A 259 2.38 31.64 4.52
C SER A 259 3.28 31.67 5.77
N LYS A 260 2.67 31.98 6.92
CA LYS A 260 3.34 31.82 8.22
C LYS A 260 3.67 30.34 8.49
N VAL A 261 2.96 29.40 7.87
CA VAL A 261 3.28 27.96 7.92
C VAL A 261 4.69 27.66 7.40
N ASP A 262 5.14 28.34 6.35
CA ASP A 262 6.49 28.18 5.78
C ASP A 262 7.58 28.64 6.78
N LEU A 263 7.31 29.72 7.53
CA LEU A 263 8.17 30.18 8.63
C LEU A 263 8.28 29.09 9.70
N TYR A 264 7.15 28.56 10.17
CA TYR A 264 7.16 27.49 11.17
C TYR A 264 7.94 26.28 10.67
N ARG A 265 7.73 25.81 9.43
CA ARG A 265 8.47 24.66 8.90
C ARG A 265 9.97 24.91 8.80
N ALA A 266 10.40 26.12 8.44
CA ALA A 266 11.82 26.48 8.43
C ALA A 266 12.44 26.44 9.84
N VAL A 267 11.68 26.89 10.85
CA VAL A 267 12.03 26.73 12.27
C VAL A 267 12.16 25.25 12.57
N LEU A 268 11.13 24.45 12.33
CA LEU A 268 11.15 23.01 12.62
C LEU A 268 12.31 22.27 11.96
N LYS A 269 12.60 22.55 10.68
CA LYS A 269 13.75 21.99 9.97
C LYS A 269 15.09 22.39 10.58
N HIS A 270 15.18 23.49 11.31
CA HIS A 270 16.39 23.83 12.06
C HIS A 270 16.56 22.96 13.30
N TYR A 271 15.47 22.74 14.04
CA TYR A 271 15.46 22.00 15.31
C TYR A 271 15.46 20.48 15.15
N PHE A 272 14.84 19.93 14.11
CA PHE A 272 14.55 18.48 13.99
C PHE A 272 15.22 17.80 12.77
N ARG A 273 16.45 18.20 12.39
CA ARG A 273 17.18 17.54 11.29
C ARG A 273 17.54 16.09 11.63
N ALA A 274 17.30 15.15 10.71
CA ALA A 274 17.72 13.75 10.87
C ALA A 274 19.21 13.53 10.49
N PRO A 275 19.94 12.58 11.13
CA PRO A 275 19.82 12.11 12.51
C PRO A 275 20.84 12.84 13.40
N GLN A 276 20.37 13.59 14.40
CA GLN A 276 21.26 14.01 15.49
C GLN A 276 21.44 12.83 16.45
N SER A 277 22.70 12.43 16.61
CA SER A 277 23.21 11.30 17.39
C SER A 277 22.63 11.24 18.80
N ASP A 278 22.30 10.01 19.26
CA ASP A 278 22.17 9.51 20.64
C ASP A 278 21.45 10.36 21.70
N THR A 279 20.81 11.45 21.31
CA THR A 279 20.13 12.38 22.21
C THR A 279 18.64 12.07 22.19
N LEU A 280 18.07 11.95 23.40
CA LEU A 280 16.64 11.71 23.60
C LEU A 280 15.87 12.85 22.91
N SER A 281 15.05 12.50 21.91
CA SER A 281 14.10 13.44 21.33
C SER A 281 13.06 13.83 22.40
N PRO A 282 12.56 15.08 22.42
CA PRO A 282 11.55 15.49 23.39
C PRO A 282 10.27 14.64 23.21
N GLU A 283 9.67 14.25 24.33
CA GLU A 283 8.44 13.45 24.35
C GLU A 283 7.23 14.26 23.89
N LEU A 284 7.25 15.58 24.14
CA LEU A 284 6.25 16.54 23.71
C LEU A 284 6.90 17.79 23.13
N VAL A 285 6.40 18.26 21.99
CA VAL A 285 6.76 19.58 21.45
C VAL A 285 5.55 20.50 21.51
N ILE A 286 5.68 21.63 22.21
CA ILE A 286 4.66 22.68 22.29
C ILE A 286 5.07 23.83 21.37
N ILE A 287 4.20 24.20 20.43
CA ILE A 287 4.33 25.46 19.69
C ILE A 287 3.44 26.50 20.37
N ASN A 288 4.06 27.48 21.03
CA ASN A 288 3.36 28.62 21.58
C ASN A 288 3.17 29.71 20.51
N THR A 289 1.91 30.03 20.22
CA THR A 289 1.48 31.01 19.22
C THR A 289 1.01 32.34 19.82
N ASP A 290 1.17 32.59 21.13
CA ASP A 290 0.76 33.83 21.84
C ASP A 290 1.22 35.14 21.18
N TYR A 291 2.32 35.08 20.41
CA TYR A 291 2.99 36.25 19.84
C TYR A 291 3.02 36.26 18.31
N ILE A 292 2.21 35.42 17.65
CA ILE A 292 2.03 35.45 16.20
C ILE A 292 0.55 35.37 15.85
N ASP A 293 0.11 36.27 14.97
CA ASP A 293 -1.23 36.26 14.39
C ASP A 293 -1.34 35.17 13.30
N VAL A 294 -1.70 33.94 13.69
CA VAL A 294 -1.87 32.80 12.78
C VAL A 294 -3.28 32.25 12.92
N PRO A 295 -4.03 32.05 11.81
CA PRO A 295 -5.31 31.35 11.85
C PRO A 295 -5.19 29.98 12.52
N GLU A 296 -6.22 29.56 13.26
CA GLU A 296 -6.22 28.29 14.00
C GLU A 296 -5.96 27.06 13.08
N ASP A 297 -6.52 27.09 11.86
CA ASP A 297 -6.30 26.03 10.86
C ASP A 297 -4.82 25.89 10.45
N ASP A 298 -4.13 27.01 10.27
CA ASP A 298 -2.70 27.06 9.93
C ASP A 298 -1.84 26.56 11.11
N GLN A 299 -2.24 26.89 12.35
CA GLN A 299 -1.59 26.39 13.56
C GLN A 299 -1.66 24.85 13.63
N LEU A 300 -2.82 24.29 13.30
CA LEU A 300 -3.02 22.84 13.25
C LEU A 300 -2.22 22.18 12.13
N GLU A 301 -2.11 22.79 10.96
CA GLU A 301 -1.30 22.25 9.86
C GLU A 301 0.20 22.21 10.22
N VAL A 302 0.70 23.24 10.90
CA VAL A 302 2.06 23.25 11.44
C VAL A 302 2.25 22.12 12.46
N GLY A 303 1.31 21.96 13.38
CA GLY A 303 1.36 20.90 14.40
C GLY A 303 1.33 19.50 13.80
N LYS A 304 0.52 19.27 12.75
CA LYS A 304 0.52 18.00 12.01
C LYS A 304 1.86 17.74 11.31
N GLY A 305 2.50 18.78 10.77
CA GLY A 305 3.84 18.66 10.19
C GLY A 305 4.90 18.19 11.21
N LEU A 306 4.75 18.58 12.47
CA LEU A 306 5.63 18.13 13.56
C LEU A 306 5.46 16.65 13.92
N LEU A 307 4.31 16.04 13.65
CA LEU A 307 4.06 14.62 13.95
C LEU A 307 5.00 13.68 13.19
N ALA A 308 5.65 14.17 12.14
CA ALA A 308 6.66 13.43 11.41
C ALA A 308 8.02 13.36 12.14
N TYR A 309 8.24 14.20 13.15
CA TYR A 309 9.48 14.28 13.94
C TYR A 309 9.29 13.82 15.39
N THR A 310 8.10 14.01 15.96
CA THR A 310 7.76 13.56 17.32
C THR A 310 6.32 13.03 17.37
N PRO A 311 6.03 11.97 18.14
CA PRO A 311 4.68 11.41 18.22
C PRO A 311 3.67 12.30 18.96
N ASN A 312 4.11 13.32 19.70
CA ASN A 312 3.24 14.24 20.43
C ASN A 312 3.59 15.69 20.19
N VAL A 313 2.58 16.43 19.76
CA VAL A 313 2.67 17.86 19.50
C VAL A 313 1.50 18.54 20.18
N ALA A 314 1.70 19.73 20.73
CA ALA A 314 0.60 20.59 21.12
C ALA A 314 0.79 21.97 20.49
N VAL A 315 -0.28 22.55 19.96
CA VAL A 315 -0.26 23.89 19.36
C VAL A 315 -1.33 24.73 20.00
N GLY A 316 -1.01 25.98 20.31
CA GLY A 316 -1.96 26.93 20.88
C GLY A 316 -1.24 28.00 21.68
N SER A 317 -1.96 28.58 22.64
CA SER A 317 -1.48 29.70 23.43
C SER A 317 -1.78 29.48 24.91
N GLU A 318 -1.06 30.17 25.80
CA GLU A 318 -1.36 30.10 27.23
C GLU A 318 -2.77 30.62 27.54
N LYS A 319 -3.28 31.54 26.71
CA LYS A 319 -4.59 32.17 26.89
C LYS A 319 -5.75 31.31 26.39
N SER A 320 -5.59 30.61 25.26
CA SER A 320 -6.63 29.81 24.62
C SER A 320 -6.56 28.33 24.98
N GLY A 321 -5.47 27.89 25.61
CA GLY A 321 -5.14 26.49 25.81
C GLY A 321 -4.42 25.90 24.59
N TYR A 322 -3.86 24.71 24.79
CA TYR A 322 -3.12 23.97 23.78
C TYR A 322 -3.97 22.80 23.26
N GLN A 323 -4.10 22.71 21.94
CA GLN A 323 -4.69 21.55 21.30
C GLN A 323 -3.61 20.50 21.06
N ARG A 324 -3.80 19.33 21.67
CA ARG A 324 -2.88 18.21 21.51
C ARG A 324 -3.17 17.43 20.23
N LEU A 325 -2.12 17.16 19.48
CA LEU A 325 -2.07 16.31 18.31
C LEU A 325 -1.15 15.15 18.68
N SER A 326 -1.67 13.92 18.76
CA SER A 326 -0.84 12.74 19.02
C SER A 326 -1.20 11.58 18.12
N VAL A 327 -0.21 10.72 17.88
CA VAL A 327 -0.41 9.42 17.23
C VAL A 327 -0.88 8.36 18.24
N TYR A 328 -0.63 8.58 19.54
CA TYR A 328 -0.96 7.65 20.62
C TYR A 328 -1.92 8.28 21.64
N THR A 329 -2.96 7.55 22.02
CA THR A 329 -4.01 8.03 22.94
C THR A 329 -3.63 8.01 24.42
N ASP A 330 -2.57 7.29 24.80
CA ASP A 330 -2.24 7.06 26.21
C ASP A 330 -0.78 7.44 26.50
N ILE A 331 -0.56 8.60 27.10
CA ILE A 331 0.72 8.93 27.73
C ILE A 331 0.43 9.44 29.14
N ILE A 332 0.92 8.67 30.12
CA ILE A 332 0.74 8.90 31.55
C ILE A 332 2.13 9.22 32.14
N GLY A 333 2.41 10.49 32.42
CA GLY A 333 3.69 10.92 33.01
C GLY A 333 3.94 12.43 32.90
N LYS A 334 4.99 12.93 33.57
CA LYS A 334 5.55 14.26 33.31
C LYS A 334 6.41 14.17 32.05
N GLU A 335 6.00 14.82 30.97
CA GLU A 335 6.63 14.69 29.66
C GLU A 335 7.87 15.58 29.53
N ASP A 336 8.95 15.06 28.97
CA ASP A 336 10.08 15.88 28.53
C ASP A 336 9.63 16.81 27.40
N THR A 337 9.45 18.10 27.74
CA THR A 337 8.72 19.04 26.91
C THR A 337 9.65 20.09 26.31
N LEU A 338 9.63 20.22 24.98
CA LEU A 338 10.26 21.31 24.26
C LEU A 338 9.19 22.35 23.89
N VAL A 339 9.30 23.55 24.44
CA VAL A 339 8.45 24.69 24.10
C VAL A 339 9.17 25.58 23.09
N LEU A 340 8.53 25.82 21.95
CA LEU A 340 8.95 26.74 20.91
C LEU A 340 8.01 27.96 20.92
N THR A 341 8.53 29.11 21.35
CA THR A 341 7.81 30.38 21.34
C THR A 341 8.31 31.22 20.18
N LEU A 342 7.44 31.55 19.24
CA LEU A 342 7.79 32.42 18.11
C LEU A 342 7.26 33.83 18.38
N LYS A 343 8.12 34.84 18.27
CA LYS A 343 7.81 36.26 18.51
C LYS A 343 8.03 37.07 17.25
N GLU A 344 6.95 37.55 16.63
CA GLU A 344 7.02 38.36 15.41
C GLU A 344 7.60 39.75 15.73
N GLN A 345 8.72 40.12 15.10
CA GLN A 345 9.25 41.49 15.19
C GLN A 345 8.75 42.37 14.06
N ASN A 346 8.67 41.79 12.85
CA ASN A 346 8.03 42.39 11.68
C ASN A 346 7.69 41.28 10.67
N LYS A 347 7.06 41.66 9.55
CA LYS A 347 6.61 40.71 8.50
C LYS A 347 7.69 39.77 7.96
N ASN A 348 8.97 40.15 8.08
CA ASN A 348 10.10 39.40 7.51
C ASN A 348 11.05 38.86 8.58
N VAL A 349 10.81 39.10 9.87
CA VAL A 349 11.73 38.72 10.96
C VAL A 349 10.94 38.23 12.17
N VAL A 350 11.26 37.01 12.60
CA VAL A 350 10.69 36.36 13.78
C VAL A 350 11.82 35.88 14.69
N ILE A 351 11.65 36.07 16.00
CA ILE A 351 12.56 35.54 17.02
C ILE A 351 11.95 34.26 17.58
N VAL A 352 12.69 33.16 17.54
CA VAL A 352 12.28 31.89 18.13
C VAL A 352 13.03 31.70 19.42
N GLU A 353 12.29 31.58 20.51
CA GLU A 353 12.80 31.17 21.82
C GLU A 353 12.45 29.69 22.02
N SER A 354 13.46 28.87 22.28
CA SER A 354 13.25 27.46 22.62
C SER A 354 13.65 27.19 24.06
N MET A 355 12.82 26.41 24.74
CA MET A 355 12.98 26.05 26.13
C MET A 355 12.64 24.58 26.30
N ARG A 356 13.57 23.78 26.82
CA ARG A 356 13.31 22.38 27.18
C ARG A 356 13.14 22.25 28.69
N GLU A 357 11.99 21.75 29.13
CA GLU A 357 11.74 21.44 30.53
C GLU A 357 12.12 19.99 30.81
N LEU A 358 13.39 19.76 31.17
CA LEU A 358 13.81 18.49 31.77
C LEU A 358 13.56 18.52 33.28
N HIS A 359 13.18 17.39 33.87
CA HIS A 359 12.95 17.24 35.31
C HIS A 359 14.07 17.86 36.15
N SER A 360 13.82 19.08 36.66
CA SER A 360 14.64 19.76 37.67
C SER A 360 16.07 20.14 37.21
N LYS A 361 16.20 21.26 36.52
CA LYS A 361 17.27 22.30 36.64
C LYS A 361 16.92 23.43 35.67
N GLN A 362 17.34 24.65 35.96
CA GLN A 362 16.94 25.89 35.28
C GLN A 362 16.77 25.74 33.75
N PRO A 363 15.69 26.26 33.15
CA PRO A 363 15.43 26.12 31.73
C PRO A 363 16.54 26.77 30.89
N ASN A 364 17.12 26.00 29.98
CA ASN A 364 18.05 26.53 28.98
C ASN A 364 17.24 27.19 27.87
N ILE A 365 17.26 28.53 27.85
CA ILE A 365 16.59 29.33 26.82
C ILE A 365 17.58 29.62 25.70
N ASN A 366 17.21 29.22 24.49
CA ASN A 366 17.98 29.51 23.28
C ASN A 366 17.18 30.46 22.39
N LYS A 367 17.85 31.37 21.69
CA LYS A 367 17.23 32.38 20.84
C LYS A 367 17.79 32.36 19.44
N TYR A 368 16.89 32.35 18.47
CA TYR A 368 17.22 32.30 17.04
C TYR A 368 16.46 33.39 16.30
N LYS A 369 17.11 34.00 15.32
CA LYS A 369 16.48 34.89 14.34
C LYS A 369 16.06 34.06 13.14
N VAL A 370 14.84 34.26 12.66
CA VAL A 370 14.34 33.68 11.43
C VAL A 370 13.95 34.81 10.51
N GLU A 371 14.57 34.88 9.33
CA GLU A 371 14.38 35.99 8.39
C GLU A 371 14.01 35.52 7.00
N LEU A 372 13.06 36.21 6.37
CA LEU A 372 12.65 35.95 4.98
C LEU A 372 13.64 36.63 4.04
N ASN A 373 14.47 35.82 3.38
CA ASN A 373 15.47 36.27 2.42
C ASN A 373 15.25 35.60 1.07
N LYS A 374 15.00 36.41 0.02
CA LYS A 374 14.75 35.95 -1.36
C LYS A 374 13.68 34.85 -1.46
N GLY A 375 12.58 34.99 -0.72
CA GLY A 375 11.49 34.00 -0.73
C GLY A 375 11.80 32.70 0.04
N THR A 376 12.81 32.70 0.90
CA THR A 376 13.13 31.56 1.76
C THR A 376 13.37 32.03 3.20
N TRP A 377 12.82 31.30 4.18
CA TRP A 377 13.07 31.57 5.59
C TRP A 377 14.42 30.98 6.00
N GLN A 378 15.30 31.81 6.57
CA GLN A 378 16.64 31.44 7.01
C GLN A 378 16.75 31.59 8.53
N VAL A 379 17.33 30.59 9.21
CA VAL A 379 17.49 30.58 10.67
C VAL A 379 18.94 30.90 11.05
N THR A 380 19.14 31.87 11.93
CA THR A 380 20.45 32.31 12.46
C THR A 380 20.43 32.29 13.99
N SER A 381 21.48 31.76 14.61
CA SER A 381 21.60 31.73 16.07
C SER A 381 21.91 33.12 16.64
N ILE A 382 21.16 33.55 17.66
CA ILE A 382 21.43 34.78 18.44
C ILE A 382 22.10 34.41 19.76
N GLN A 383 21.56 33.40 20.44
CA GLN A 383 22.03 32.92 21.72
C GLN A 383 21.81 31.40 21.77
N GLU A 384 22.88 30.65 21.89
CA GLU A 384 22.85 29.19 21.93
C GLU A 384 23.66 28.69 23.13
N SER A 385 23.02 27.97 24.03
CA SER A 385 23.67 27.26 25.12
C SER A 385 24.47 26.08 24.57
N SER A 386 25.53 25.67 25.29
CA SER A 386 26.34 24.50 24.92
C SER A 386 25.54 23.20 24.79
N ASN A 387 24.39 23.11 25.48
CA ASN A 387 23.44 22.03 25.36
C ASN A 387 22.26 22.52 24.52
N ARG A 388 22.01 21.92 23.36
CA ARG A 388 20.84 22.25 22.56
C ARG A 388 19.59 21.68 23.23
N PRO A 389 18.48 22.44 23.28
CA PRO A 389 17.27 21.97 23.93
C PRO A 389 16.61 20.79 23.18
N TRP A 390 17.06 20.45 21.99
CA TRP A 390 16.57 19.31 21.21
C TRP A 390 17.57 18.14 21.08
N GLY A 391 18.74 18.23 21.74
CA GLY A 391 19.83 17.25 21.65
C GLY A 391 21.14 17.88 21.20
#